data_AF-A0A498MA07-F1
#
_entry.id   AF-A0A498MA07-F1
#
_cell.length_a   1.000
_cell.length_b   1.000
_cell.length_c   1.000
_cell.angle_alpha   90.00
_cell.angle_beta   90.00
_cell.angle_gamma   90.00
#
_symmetry.space_group_name_H-M   'P 1'
#
loop_
_entity.id
_entity.type
_entity.pdbx_description
1 polymer ?
#
loop_
_entity_poly.entity_id
_entity_poly.type
_entity_poly.pdbx_seq_one_letter_code
_entity_poly.pdbx_strand_id
1 'polypeptide(L)'
;MMKPARGSGRASTRGPRGAADRNTHKTDKTSKAIAEGPRPESSKKHDAIAGKSKNKANWRPLTKSSLLALENMLGLSVLSVLALKSREKEESQKHLNLLKDQFLTKCAQLSVPPTKHGDLMHVSHQFKAESKKSENGRKTLEALEENVRSVVSTLEEMEVQMDSLEEKCRIMRSKLEDEEEKAQEFLQLSEQTVLRLSALPSRPVNEPTLQEHLMKIVPDPPAVVRALQAAPVLEDVRTFLRLAHKQVDAVQAAHRDTALD
;
A
#
# COMPACT_ATOMS: atom_id res chain seq x y z
N MET A 1 8.74 38.40 2.07
CA MET A 1 9.31 37.48 3.08
C MET A 1 8.89 37.95 4.47
N MET A 2 7.81 37.38 5.00
CA MET A 2 7.18 37.79 6.26
C MET A 2 7.25 36.65 7.30
N LYS A 3 7.78 36.99 8.49
CA LYS A 3 7.37 36.70 9.90
C LYS A 3 6.38 35.53 10.21
N PRO A 4 6.22 35.06 11.48
CA PRO A 4 7.04 35.16 12.71
C PRO A 4 7.13 33.84 13.56
N ALA A 5 7.63 34.02 14.80
CA ALA A 5 7.88 33.11 15.92
C ALA A 5 6.66 32.46 16.62
N ARG A 6 6.99 31.62 17.64
CA ARG A 6 6.21 31.27 18.86
C ARG A 6 5.26 30.06 18.65
N GLY A 7 5.25 29.00 19.46
CA GLY A 7 5.96 28.64 20.67
C GLY A 7 5.33 27.36 21.28
N SER A 8 5.62 27.15 22.56
CA SER A 8 4.81 26.37 23.52
C SER A 8 4.80 24.83 23.40
N GLY A 9 5.73 24.22 24.14
CA GLY A 9 5.43 23.34 25.28
C GLY A 9 4.51 22.13 25.09
N ARG A 10 5.06 20.94 25.41
CA ARG A 10 4.52 20.07 26.45
C ARG A 10 5.53 19.02 26.88
N ALA A 11 5.47 18.72 28.18
CA ALA A 11 6.38 17.89 28.94
C ALA A 11 6.30 16.41 28.56
N SER A 12 7.45 15.75 28.67
CA SER A 12 7.59 14.30 28.74
C SER A 12 6.79 13.75 29.92
N THR A 13 5.61 13.19 29.64
CA THR A 13 4.80 12.48 30.64
C THR A 13 5.21 11.01 30.71
N ARG A 14 6.08 10.78 31.68
CA ARG A 14 6.23 9.59 32.53
C ARG A 14 4.98 8.67 32.58
N GLY A 15 5.16 7.40 32.23
CA GLY A 15 4.31 6.26 32.57
C GLY A 15 5.18 5.08 33.05
N PRO A 16 4.70 4.20 33.94
CA PRO A 16 5.39 3.94 35.21
C PRO A 16 6.40 2.79 35.19
N ARG A 17 7.51 3.02 35.91
CA ARG A 17 8.41 1.98 36.42
C ARG A 17 7.64 1.08 37.38
N GLY A 18 7.85 -0.23 37.23
CA GLY A 18 7.54 -1.19 38.27
C GLY A 18 8.29 -0.90 39.56
N ALA A 19 7.61 -1.11 40.69
CA ALA A 19 8.24 -1.33 41.97
C ALA A 19 8.35 -2.85 42.16
N ALA A 20 9.58 -3.35 42.11
CA ALA A 20 9.93 -4.60 42.76
C ALA A 20 10.25 -4.29 44.22
N ASP A 21 9.77 -5.11 45.16
CA ASP A 21 10.41 -5.24 46.46
C ASP A 21 10.83 -6.71 46.67
N ARG A 22 12.16 -6.87 46.69
CA ARG A 22 13.01 -7.75 47.52
C ARG A 22 12.69 -9.26 47.55
N ASN A 23 13.65 -10.16 47.36
CA ASN A 23 14.99 -10.14 47.97
C ASN A 23 15.93 -11.20 47.35
N THR A 24 17.21 -10.81 47.19
CA THR A 24 18.46 -11.61 47.40
C THR A 24 18.67 -12.92 46.62
N HIS A 25 19.83 -13.27 46.02
CA HIS A 25 21.21 -12.81 46.13
C HIS A 25 22.01 -13.35 44.91
N LYS A 26 22.85 -12.47 44.31
CA LYS A 26 24.24 -12.65 43.83
C LYS A 26 24.69 -13.98 43.16
N THR A 27 25.13 -13.90 41.89
CA THR A 27 26.54 -14.04 41.37
C THR A 27 26.79 -15.43 40.80
N ASP A 28 27.41 -15.71 39.65
CA ASP A 28 28.28 -14.96 38.72
C ASP A 28 28.17 -15.62 37.31
N LYS A 29 28.05 -14.83 36.23
CA LYS A 29 29.05 -14.62 35.16
C LYS A 29 29.69 -15.93 34.64
N THR A 30 29.62 -16.25 33.34
CA THR A 30 30.33 -15.48 32.32
C THR A 30 29.81 -15.80 30.91
N SER A 31 29.58 -14.71 30.18
CA SER A 31 29.34 -14.52 28.75
C SER A 31 30.37 -15.15 27.81
N LYS A 32 29.97 -15.51 26.58
CA LYS A 32 30.34 -14.74 25.38
C LYS A 32 29.60 -15.18 24.13
N ALA A 33 29.24 -14.17 23.34
CA ALA A 33 28.64 -14.27 22.02
C ALA A 33 29.69 -13.90 20.94
N ILE A 34 29.39 -14.34 19.71
CA ILE A 34 29.82 -13.83 18.39
C ILE A 34 31.21 -14.26 17.88
N ALA A 35 31.22 -14.99 16.75
CA ALA A 35 31.87 -14.57 15.49
C ALA A 35 31.65 -15.61 14.36
N GLU A 36 31.27 -15.11 13.18
CA GLU A 36 31.27 -15.83 11.89
C GLU A 36 32.70 -16.15 11.39
N GLY A 37 32.85 -17.24 10.63
CA GLY A 37 34.02 -17.51 9.76
C GLY A 37 34.34 -19.00 9.58
N PRO A 38 34.89 -19.46 8.42
CA PRO A 38 34.45 -20.68 7.75
C PRO A 38 35.41 -21.90 7.76
N ARG A 39 34.80 -23.10 7.80
CA ARG A 39 35.28 -24.48 7.42
C ARG A 39 36.51 -25.04 8.19
N PRO A 40 36.54 -26.37 8.50
CA PRO A 40 36.61 -27.41 7.47
C PRO A 40 35.70 -28.62 7.69
N GLU A 41 35.36 -29.24 6.57
CA GLU A 41 34.72 -30.54 6.47
C GLU A 41 35.53 -31.60 7.21
N SER A 42 34.94 -32.18 8.27
CA SER A 42 35.42 -33.46 8.80
C SER A 42 34.48 -34.55 8.31
N SER A 43 34.91 -35.21 7.24
CA SER A 43 34.42 -36.51 6.78
C SER A 43 34.47 -37.53 7.94
N LYS A 44 33.36 -37.67 8.67
CA LYS A 44 33.17 -38.80 9.58
C LYS A 44 32.23 -39.78 8.91
N LYS A 45 32.89 -40.78 8.31
CA LYS A 45 32.50 -42.19 8.20
C LYS A 45 31.02 -42.44 8.49
N HIS A 46 30.31 -42.86 7.44
CA HIS A 46 29.10 -43.67 7.57
C HIS A 46 29.44 -44.95 8.34
N ASP A 47 29.48 -44.84 9.68
CA ASP A 47 29.34 -46.01 10.52
C ASP A 47 27.91 -46.49 10.31
N ALA A 48 27.83 -47.64 9.63
CA ALA A 48 26.62 -48.37 9.36
C ALA A 48 25.69 -48.31 10.57
N ILE A 49 24.47 -47.80 10.34
CA ILE A 49 23.35 -47.91 11.27
C ILE A 49 22.93 -49.38 11.27
N ALA A 50 23.78 -50.25 11.80
CA ALA A 50 23.40 -51.50 12.43
C ALA A 50 23.02 -51.19 13.88
N GLY A 51 22.13 -50.21 14.06
CA GLY A 51 21.50 -49.93 15.34
C GLY A 51 20.58 -51.10 15.68
N LYS A 52 21.11 -52.13 16.33
CA LYS A 52 20.30 -53.07 17.10
C LYS A 52 19.45 -52.23 18.05
N SER A 53 18.17 -52.12 17.72
CA SER A 53 17.18 -51.34 18.44
C SER A 53 17.21 -51.65 19.92
N LYS A 54 17.79 -50.76 20.74
CA LYS A 54 17.77 -50.81 22.22
C LYS A 54 16.35 -50.87 22.81
N ASN A 55 15.33 -50.69 21.97
CA ASN A 55 13.92 -50.68 22.34
C ASN A 55 13.26 -52.08 22.38
N LYS A 56 13.91 -53.15 21.89
CA LYS A 56 13.35 -54.52 21.95
C LYS A 56 13.38 -55.14 23.34
N ALA A 57 14.21 -54.60 24.25
CA ALA A 57 14.39 -55.14 25.60
C ALA A 57 13.15 -55.00 26.51
N ASN A 58 12.21 -54.10 26.16
CA ASN A 58 10.99 -53.85 26.96
C ASN A 58 9.73 -54.45 26.34
N TRP A 59 9.83 -55.22 25.26
CA TRP A 59 8.66 -55.80 24.61
C TRP A 59 8.11 -56.91 25.47
N ARG A 60 6.81 -56.87 25.73
CA ARG A 60 6.12 -57.87 26.53
C ARG A 60 5.30 -58.79 25.63
N PRO A 61 5.17 -60.08 25.98
CA PRO A 61 4.19 -60.92 25.32
C PRO A 61 2.80 -60.30 25.51
N LEU A 62 1.93 -60.54 24.53
CA LEU A 62 0.57 -60.04 24.52
C LEU A 62 -0.17 -60.45 25.81
N THR A 63 -0.91 -59.52 26.44
CA THR A 63 -1.62 -59.83 27.69
C THR A 63 -2.79 -60.76 27.41
N LYS A 64 -3.10 -61.67 28.35
CA LYS A 64 -4.23 -62.62 28.23
C LYS A 64 -5.57 -61.93 27.92
N SER A 65 -5.81 -60.75 28.50
CA SER A 65 -7.03 -59.97 28.23
C SER A 65 -7.12 -59.48 26.78
N SER A 66 -6.02 -59.01 26.20
CA SER A 66 -5.98 -58.60 24.80
C SER A 66 -6.06 -59.78 23.83
N LEU A 67 -5.53 -60.94 24.20
CA LEU A 67 -5.71 -62.19 23.45
C LEU A 67 -7.18 -62.63 23.43
N LEU A 68 -7.85 -62.59 24.59
CA LEU A 68 -9.29 -62.86 24.67
C LEU A 68 -10.12 -61.84 23.87
N ALA A 69 -9.74 -60.57 23.86
CA ALA A 69 -10.40 -59.56 23.05
C ALA A 69 -10.26 -59.83 21.54
N LEU A 70 -9.06 -60.25 21.09
CA LEU A 70 -8.82 -60.68 19.71
C LEU A 70 -9.61 -61.95 19.37
N GLU A 71 -9.65 -62.92 20.28
CA GLU A 71 -10.44 -64.14 20.10
C GLU A 71 -11.93 -63.83 19.92
N ASN A 72 -12.48 -62.94 20.76
CA ASN A 72 -13.87 -62.50 20.65
C ASN A 72 -14.13 -61.76 19.33
N MET A 73 -13.24 -60.84 18.94
CA MET A 73 -13.37 -60.09 17.67
C MET A 73 -13.32 -61.02 16.46
N LEU A 74 -12.39 -61.97 16.45
CA LEU A 74 -12.29 -62.98 15.40
C LEU A 74 -13.51 -63.90 15.41
N GLY A 75 -13.98 -64.33 16.57
CA GLY A 75 -15.21 -65.11 16.72
C GLY A 75 -16.43 -64.41 16.12
N LEU A 76 -16.61 -63.12 16.42
CA LEU A 76 -17.67 -62.30 15.83
C LEU A 76 -17.51 -62.16 14.30
N SER A 77 -16.28 -62.00 13.81
CA SER A 77 -16.02 -61.93 12.36
C SER A 77 -16.34 -63.25 11.65
N VAL A 78 -15.99 -64.40 12.25
CA VAL A 78 -16.34 -65.73 11.74
C VAL A 78 -17.86 -65.90 11.70
N LEU A 79 -18.56 -65.51 12.76
CA LEU A 79 -20.03 -65.54 12.79
C LEU A 79 -20.65 -64.64 11.71
N SER A 80 -20.11 -63.44 11.49
CA SER A 80 -20.58 -62.51 10.46
C SER A 80 -20.40 -63.09 9.05
N VAL A 81 -19.24 -63.69 8.76
CA VAL A 81 -18.96 -64.35 7.47
C VAL A 81 -19.86 -65.56 7.27
N LEU A 82 -20.08 -66.37 8.31
CA LEU A 82 -20.97 -67.54 8.25
C LEU A 82 -22.45 -67.16 8.10
N ALA A 83 -22.86 -66.01 8.65
CA ALA A 83 -24.21 -65.47 8.47
C ALA A 83 -24.47 -65.07 7.01
N LEU A 84 -23.44 -64.57 6.32
CA LEU A 84 -23.53 -64.16 4.91
C LEU A 84 -23.46 -65.36 3.94
N LYS A 85 -22.84 -66.47 4.33
CA LYS A 85 -22.68 -67.66 3.47
C LYS A 85 -23.93 -68.54 3.49
N SER A 86 -24.52 -68.83 2.33
CA SER A 86 -25.78 -69.61 2.24
C SER A 86 -25.62 -71.13 2.12
N ARG A 87 -24.43 -71.64 1.72
CA ARG A 87 -24.12 -73.08 1.52
C ARG A 87 -22.81 -73.48 2.21
N GLU A 88 -22.63 -74.74 2.59
CA GLU A 88 -21.40 -75.31 3.19
C GLU A 88 -20.89 -74.58 4.46
N LYS A 89 -21.81 -74.21 5.36
CA LYS A 89 -21.48 -73.44 6.57
C LYS A 89 -20.53 -74.19 7.52
N GLU A 90 -20.72 -75.49 7.68
CA GLU A 90 -19.95 -76.30 8.63
C GLU A 90 -18.49 -76.46 8.24
N GLU A 91 -18.20 -76.72 6.96
CA GLU A 91 -16.83 -76.86 6.46
C GLU A 91 -16.07 -75.53 6.51
N SER A 92 -16.72 -74.43 6.13
CA SER A 92 -16.12 -73.10 6.27
C SER A 92 -15.95 -72.68 7.72
N GLN A 93 -16.85 -73.06 8.63
CA GLN A 93 -16.68 -72.82 10.05
C GLN A 93 -15.45 -73.57 10.59
N LYS A 94 -15.27 -74.85 10.22
CA LYS A 94 -14.07 -75.63 10.59
C LYS A 94 -12.79 -74.98 10.09
N HIS A 95 -12.77 -74.54 8.83
CA HIS A 95 -11.60 -73.88 8.24
C HIS A 95 -11.29 -72.52 8.88
N LEU A 96 -12.31 -71.70 9.11
CA LEU A 96 -12.16 -70.39 9.74
C LEU A 96 -11.74 -70.50 11.20
N ASN A 97 -12.23 -71.51 11.93
CA ASN A 97 -11.78 -71.77 13.30
C ASN A 97 -10.32 -72.23 13.34
N LEU A 98 -9.88 -73.09 12.40
CA LEU A 98 -8.47 -73.48 12.30
C LEU A 98 -7.57 -72.26 12.04
N LEU A 99 -7.98 -71.38 11.13
CA LEU A 99 -7.28 -70.12 10.83
C LEU A 99 -7.24 -69.19 12.07
N LYS A 100 -8.36 -69.06 12.78
CA LYS A 100 -8.46 -68.30 14.03
C LYS A 100 -7.45 -68.82 15.06
N ASP A 101 -7.41 -70.13 15.30
CA ASP A 101 -6.55 -70.73 16.31
C ASP A 101 -5.06 -70.63 15.95
N GLN A 102 -4.72 -70.82 14.67
CA GLN A 102 -3.36 -70.60 14.17
C GLN A 102 -2.91 -69.15 14.31
N PHE A 103 -3.81 -68.21 14.01
CA PHE A 103 -3.55 -66.78 14.15
C PHE A 103 -3.34 -66.40 15.62
N LEU A 104 -4.22 -66.83 16.53
CA LEU A 104 -4.11 -66.58 17.96
C LEU A 104 -2.81 -67.16 18.55
N THR A 105 -2.41 -68.35 18.10
CA THR A 105 -1.13 -68.97 18.51
C THR A 105 0.06 -68.10 18.11
N LYS A 106 0.07 -67.55 16.90
CA LYS A 106 1.11 -66.61 16.46
C LYS A 106 1.06 -65.32 17.28
N CYS A 107 -0.12 -64.75 17.52
CA CYS A 107 -0.28 -63.55 18.33
C CYS A 107 0.19 -63.73 19.79
N ALA A 108 0.04 -64.91 20.38
CA ALA A 108 0.56 -65.22 21.71
C ALA A 108 2.10 -65.19 21.77
N GLN A 109 2.76 -65.53 20.66
CA GLN A 109 4.23 -65.53 20.54
C GLN A 109 4.80 -64.16 20.15
N LEU A 110 3.95 -63.25 19.64
CA LEU A 110 4.37 -61.89 19.28
C LEU A 110 4.66 -61.07 20.55
N SER A 111 5.89 -60.58 20.64
CA SER A 111 6.26 -59.56 21.62
C SER A 111 5.83 -58.21 21.08
N VAL A 112 5.12 -57.42 21.87
CA VAL A 112 4.58 -56.12 21.47
C VAL A 112 5.15 -55.05 22.40
N PRO A 113 5.44 -53.83 21.89
CA PRO A 113 5.77 -52.71 22.76
C PRO A 113 4.68 -52.49 23.81
N PRO A 114 5.04 -52.23 25.08
CA PRO A 114 4.07 -51.97 26.14
C PRO A 114 3.41 -50.62 25.88
N THR A 115 2.28 -50.62 25.18
CA THR A 115 1.46 -49.42 24.99
C THR A 115 0.74 -49.14 26.31
N LYS A 116 1.14 -48.07 27.00
CA LYS A 116 0.40 -47.59 28.16
C LYS A 116 -0.92 -47.02 27.63
N HIS A 117 -2.07 -47.49 28.11
CA HIS A 117 -3.38 -47.01 27.65
C HIS A 117 -3.53 -45.47 27.75
N GLY A 118 -2.84 -44.84 28.72
CA GLY A 118 -2.77 -43.38 28.85
C GLY A 118 -2.06 -42.68 27.68
N ASP A 119 -1.14 -43.35 26.99
CA ASP A 119 -0.44 -42.82 25.82
C ASP A 119 -1.39 -42.73 24.62
N LEU A 120 -2.28 -43.73 24.45
CA LEU A 120 -3.31 -43.71 23.41
C LEU A 120 -4.36 -42.61 23.67
N MET A 121 -4.76 -42.42 24.93
CA MET A 121 -5.65 -41.32 25.32
C MET A 121 -5.02 -39.95 25.09
N HIS A 122 -3.72 -39.80 25.38
CA HIS A 122 -2.96 -38.59 25.09
C HIS A 122 -2.91 -38.30 23.58
N VAL A 123 -2.65 -39.31 22.75
CA VAL A 123 -2.67 -39.20 21.28
C VAL A 123 -4.07 -38.79 20.78
N SER A 124 -5.14 -39.36 21.34
CA SER A 124 -6.52 -38.98 20.97
C SER A 124 -6.84 -37.53 21.36
N HIS A 125 -6.42 -37.08 22.55
CA HIS A 125 -6.58 -35.69 22.97
C HIS A 125 -5.78 -34.72 22.10
N GLN A 126 -4.54 -35.07 21.77
CA GLN A 126 -3.68 -34.28 20.89
C GLN A 126 -4.29 -34.17 19.49
N PHE A 127 -4.81 -35.26 18.94
CA PHE A 127 -5.51 -35.25 17.65
C PHE A 127 -6.72 -34.33 17.66
N LYS A 128 -7.55 -34.37 18.70
CA LYS A 128 -8.71 -33.48 18.84
C LYS A 128 -8.29 -32.01 18.97
N ALA A 129 -7.22 -31.72 19.70
CA ALA A 129 -6.71 -30.37 19.85
C ALA A 129 -6.16 -29.83 18.52
N GLU A 130 -5.37 -30.63 17.79
CA GLU A 130 -4.83 -30.25 16.49
C GLU A 130 -5.93 -30.10 15.44
N SER A 131 -6.95 -30.97 15.45
CA SER A 131 -8.11 -30.86 14.56
C SER A 131 -8.86 -29.54 14.77
N LYS A 132 -9.13 -29.14 16.02
CA LYS A 132 -9.74 -27.84 16.33
C LYS A 132 -8.87 -26.67 15.89
N LYS A 133 -7.55 -26.76 16.11
CA LYS A 133 -6.60 -25.75 15.65
C LYS A 133 -6.59 -25.62 14.13
N SER A 134 -6.60 -26.74 13.41
CA SER A 134 -6.67 -26.79 11.95
C SER A 134 -7.98 -26.20 11.43
N GLU A 135 -9.11 -26.49 12.07
CA GLU A 135 -10.41 -25.94 11.67
C GLU A 135 -10.45 -24.42 11.86
N ASN A 136 -9.95 -23.93 12.98
CA ASN A 136 -9.83 -22.49 13.23
C ASN A 136 -8.88 -21.84 12.21
N GLY A 137 -7.73 -22.46 11.93
CA GLY A 137 -6.79 -22.01 10.91
C GLY A 137 -7.43 -21.92 9.52
N ARG A 138 -8.25 -22.90 9.15
CA ARG A 138 -9.02 -22.89 7.90
C ARG A 138 -9.96 -21.70 7.84
N LYS A 139 -10.74 -21.44 8.91
CA LYS A 139 -11.66 -20.30 8.98
C LYS A 139 -10.92 -18.96 8.87
N THR A 140 -9.77 -18.82 9.53
CA THR A 140 -8.97 -17.60 9.43
C THR A 140 -8.38 -17.40 8.03
N LEU A 141 -8.01 -18.49 7.35
CA LEU A 141 -7.47 -18.43 6.00
C LEU A 141 -8.56 -18.10 4.97
N GLU A 142 -9.76 -18.67 5.14
CA GLU A 142 -10.94 -18.35 4.34
C GLU A 142 -11.31 -16.87 4.47
N ALA A 143 -11.36 -16.34 5.69
CA ALA A 143 -11.58 -14.90 5.92
C ALA A 143 -10.48 -14.02 5.31
N LEU A 144 -9.22 -14.46 5.35
CA LEU A 144 -8.12 -13.73 4.71
C LEU A 144 -8.25 -13.73 3.18
N GLU A 145 -8.64 -14.86 2.59
CA GLU A 145 -8.85 -14.98 1.15
C GLU A 145 -9.98 -14.06 0.67
N GLU A 146 -11.09 -13.99 1.41
CA GLU A 146 -12.18 -13.06 1.13
C GLU A 146 -11.74 -11.60 1.21
N ASN A 147 -10.95 -11.24 2.22
CA ASN A 147 -10.39 -9.89 2.34
C ASN A 147 -9.46 -9.55 1.18
N VAL A 148 -8.57 -10.46 0.79
CA VAL A 148 -7.68 -10.26 -0.36
C VAL A 148 -8.49 -10.08 -1.64
N ARG A 149 -9.52 -10.91 -1.85
CA ARG A 149 -10.41 -10.80 -3.01
C ARG A 149 -11.13 -9.45 -3.04
N SER A 150 -11.61 -8.97 -1.89
CA SER A 150 -12.22 -7.64 -1.77
C SER A 150 -11.23 -6.53 -2.10
N VAL A 151 -10.00 -6.59 -1.58
CA VAL A 151 -8.97 -5.58 -1.86
C VAL A 151 -8.60 -5.56 -3.34
N VAL A 152 -8.44 -6.74 -3.96
CA VAL A 152 -8.16 -6.85 -5.39
C VAL A 152 -9.28 -6.22 -6.22
N SER A 153 -10.55 -6.56 -5.92
CA SER A 153 -11.70 -5.95 -6.60
C SER A 153 -11.69 -4.42 -6.48
N THR A 154 -11.42 -3.87 -5.29
CA THR A 154 -11.33 -2.41 -5.12
C THR A 154 -10.17 -1.79 -5.89
N LEU A 155 -9.05 -2.50 -6.03
CA LEU A 155 -7.87 -2.03 -6.74
C LEU A 155 -8.12 -2.02 -8.26
N GLU A 156 -8.78 -3.06 -8.78
CA GLU A 156 -9.23 -3.12 -10.18
C GLU A 156 -10.21 -1.98 -10.50
N GLU A 157 -11.16 -1.69 -9.61
CA GLU A 157 -12.08 -0.54 -9.77
C GLU A 157 -11.32 0.81 -9.79
N MET A 158 -10.33 0.96 -8.91
CA MET A 158 -9.49 2.17 -8.87
C MET A 158 -8.62 2.31 -10.12
N GLU A 159 -8.12 1.21 -10.68
CA GLU A 159 -7.37 1.20 -11.94
C GLU A 159 -8.23 1.70 -13.09
N VAL A 160 -9.46 1.20 -13.23
CA VAL A 160 -10.42 1.68 -14.24
C VAL A 160 -10.73 3.17 -14.07
N GLN A 161 -10.86 3.65 -12.83
CA GLN A 161 -11.09 5.08 -12.55
C GLN A 161 -9.88 5.94 -12.93
N MET A 162 -8.66 5.45 -12.66
CA MET A 162 -7.41 6.10 -13.02
C MET A 162 -7.28 6.22 -14.53
N ASP A 163 -7.50 5.14 -15.28
CA ASP A 163 -7.48 5.14 -16.75
C ASP A 163 -8.52 6.12 -17.33
N SER A 164 -9.73 6.14 -16.76
CA SER A 164 -10.77 7.09 -17.16
C SER A 164 -10.34 8.55 -16.93
N LEU A 165 -9.67 8.82 -15.82
CA LEU A 165 -9.20 10.17 -15.49
C LEU A 165 -8.03 10.58 -16.39
N GLU A 166 -7.09 9.66 -16.65
CA GLU A 166 -5.99 9.89 -17.58
C GLU A 166 -6.51 10.24 -18.98
N GLU A 167 -7.51 9.51 -19.47
CA GLU A 167 -8.14 9.79 -20.76
C GLU A 167 -8.80 11.18 -20.77
N LYS A 168 -9.51 11.55 -19.71
CA LYS A 168 -10.07 12.91 -19.58
C LYS A 168 -9.00 13.99 -19.58
N CYS A 169 -7.90 13.77 -18.86
CA CYS A 169 -6.75 14.67 -18.86
C CYS A 169 -6.12 14.79 -20.25
N ARG A 170 -6.00 13.68 -20.99
CA ARG A 170 -5.51 13.67 -22.38
C ARG A 170 -6.40 14.52 -23.30
N ILE A 171 -7.72 14.31 -23.24
CA ILE A 171 -8.69 15.08 -24.03
C ILE A 171 -8.62 16.57 -23.69
N MET A 172 -8.57 16.91 -22.39
CA MET A 172 -8.46 18.30 -21.95
C MET A 172 -7.17 18.96 -22.44
N ARG A 173 -6.04 18.23 -22.42
CA ARG A 173 -4.77 18.74 -22.93
C ARG A 173 -4.83 19.04 -24.42
N SER A 174 -5.39 18.14 -25.22
CA SER A 174 -5.59 18.38 -26.66
C SER A 174 -6.51 19.57 -26.92
N LYS A 175 -7.62 19.70 -26.19
CA LYS A 175 -8.51 20.87 -26.32
C LYS A 175 -7.81 22.18 -25.95
N LEU A 176 -6.96 22.16 -24.93
CA LEU A 176 -6.21 23.34 -24.51
C LEU A 176 -5.20 23.74 -25.59
N GLU A 177 -4.51 22.77 -26.19
CA GLU A 177 -3.59 22.97 -27.31
C GLU A 177 -4.32 23.57 -28.53
N ASP A 178 -5.50 23.04 -28.88
CA ASP A 178 -6.34 23.58 -29.97
C ASP A 178 -6.78 25.03 -29.72
N GLU A 179 -7.17 25.36 -28.48
CA GLU A 179 -7.57 26.74 -28.13
C GLU A 179 -6.36 27.69 -28.06
N GLU A 180 -5.19 27.20 -27.65
CA GLU A 180 -3.95 27.97 -27.68
C GLU A 180 -3.53 28.28 -29.12
N GLU A 181 -3.62 27.32 -30.04
CA GLU A 181 -3.34 27.54 -31.46
C GLU A 181 -4.29 28.60 -32.06
N LYS A 182 -5.60 28.49 -31.80
CA LYS A 182 -6.58 29.52 -32.23
C LYS A 182 -6.29 30.90 -31.65
N ALA A 183 -5.88 30.98 -30.38
CA ALA A 183 -5.53 32.24 -29.75
C ALA A 183 -4.28 32.86 -30.39
N GLN A 184 -3.27 32.03 -30.70
CA GLN A 184 -2.07 32.47 -31.42
C GLN A 184 -2.41 32.97 -32.84
N GLU A 185 -3.25 32.26 -33.59
CA GLU A 185 -3.73 32.71 -34.90
C GLU A 185 -4.46 34.06 -34.80
N PHE A 186 -5.34 34.23 -33.81
CA PHE A 186 -6.05 35.48 -33.58
C PHE A 186 -5.08 36.63 -33.24
N LEU A 187 -4.06 36.39 -32.42
CA LEU A 187 -3.02 37.37 -32.12
C LEU A 187 -2.22 37.75 -33.36
N GLN A 188 -1.81 36.78 -34.19
CA GLN A 188 -1.11 37.06 -35.45
C GLN A 188 -1.97 37.87 -36.43
N LEU A 189 -3.26 37.55 -36.56
CA LEU A 189 -4.20 38.34 -37.34
C LEU A 189 -4.34 39.76 -36.77
N SER A 190 -4.38 39.90 -35.44
CA SER A 190 -4.42 41.20 -34.78
C SER A 190 -3.16 42.01 -35.09
N GLU A 191 -1.96 41.41 -35.07
CA GLU A 191 -0.72 42.11 -35.46
C GLU A 191 -0.72 42.58 -36.93
N GLN A 192 -1.39 41.83 -37.81
CA GLN A 192 -1.56 42.23 -39.21
C GLN A 192 -2.62 43.32 -39.40
N THR A 193 -3.65 43.34 -38.55
CA THR A 193 -4.84 44.23 -38.65
C THR A 193 -4.82 45.42 -37.70
N VAL A 194 -3.90 45.45 -36.73
CA VAL A 194 -3.51 46.67 -36.02
C VAL A 194 -3.21 47.67 -37.12
N LEU A 195 -4.04 48.73 -37.17
CA LEU A 195 -3.88 49.84 -38.10
C LEU A 195 -2.39 50.13 -38.18
N ARG A 196 -1.76 49.79 -39.31
CA ARG A 196 -0.36 50.12 -39.57
C ARG A 196 -0.28 51.63 -39.72
N LEU A 197 -0.46 52.31 -38.60
CA LEU A 197 -0.14 53.70 -38.44
C LEU A 197 1.36 53.72 -38.64
N SER A 198 1.76 54.32 -39.77
CA SER A 198 3.14 54.69 -40.02
C SER A 198 3.68 55.24 -38.71
N ALA A 199 4.75 54.65 -38.18
CA ALA A 199 5.42 55.22 -37.03
C ALA A 199 5.67 56.69 -37.37
N LEU A 200 5.07 57.61 -36.59
CA LEU A 200 5.28 59.03 -36.80
C LEU A 200 6.80 59.21 -36.87
N PRO A 201 7.34 59.77 -37.96
CA PRO A 201 8.78 59.93 -38.09
C PRO A 201 9.25 60.64 -36.83
N SER A 202 10.17 60.01 -36.10
CA SER A 202 10.75 60.60 -34.91
C SER A 202 11.26 61.97 -35.33
N ARG A 203 10.60 63.01 -34.83
CA ARG A 203 10.88 64.41 -35.15
C ARG A 203 12.40 64.61 -35.13
N PRO A 204 13.04 65.03 -36.22
CA PRO A 204 14.47 65.26 -36.21
C PRO A 204 14.78 66.28 -35.11
N VAL A 205 15.79 65.98 -34.29
CA VAL A 205 16.17 66.73 -33.07
C VAL A 205 16.36 68.24 -33.32
N ASN A 206 16.55 68.65 -34.58
CA ASN A 206 16.84 70.01 -34.99
C ASN A 206 15.69 70.73 -35.74
N GLU A 207 14.51 70.13 -35.90
CA GLU A 207 13.38 70.86 -36.48
C GLU A 207 12.72 71.77 -35.44
N PRO A 208 12.75 73.10 -35.63
CA PRO A 208 12.11 74.03 -34.71
C PRO A 208 10.64 73.67 -34.55
N THR A 209 10.13 73.75 -33.33
CA THR A 209 8.69 73.53 -33.08
C THR A 209 7.85 74.42 -33.99
N LEU A 210 6.70 73.92 -34.46
CA LEU A 210 5.78 74.73 -35.28
C LEU A 210 5.44 76.04 -34.55
N GLN A 211 5.45 75.98 -33.22
CA GLN A 211 5.44 77.13 -32.31
C GLN A 211 6.63 78.08 -32.49
N GLU A 212 7.88 77.62 -32.46
CA GLU A 212 9.06 78.45 -32.74
C GLU A 212 9.03 79.07 -34.14
N HIS A 213 8.53 78.34 -35.14
CA HIS A 213 8.38 78.85 -36.50
C HIS A 213 7.33 79.97 -36.56
N LEU A 214 6.16 79.76 -35.94
CA LEU A 214 5.11 80.78 -35.83
C LEU A 214 5.58 82.01 -35.04
N MET A 215 6.34 81.82 -33.96
CA MET A 215 6.90 82.92 -33.16
C MET A 215 7.93 83.75 -33.92
N LYS A 216 8.55 83.22 -34.98
CA LYS A 216 9.43 84.00 -35.88
C LYS A 216 8.66 84.82 -36.92
N ILE A 217 7.43 84.42 -37.25
CA ILE A 217 6.60 85.06 -38.29
C ILE A 217 5.71 86.15 -37.71
N VAL A 218 5.32 86.04 -36.43
CA VAL A 218 4.37 86.95 -35.79
C VAL A 218 5.04 88.25 -35.30
N PRO A 219 4.48 89.44 -35.58
CA PRO A 219 4.92 90.70 -34.98
C PRO A 219 4.60 90.74 -33.47
N ASP A 220 5.61 90.99 -32.65
CA ASP A 220 5.57 90.98 -31.17
C ASP A 220 4.99 89.68 -30.53
N PRO A 221 5.77 88.59 -30.53
CA PRO A 221 5.36 87.29 -29.98
C PRO A 221 4.78 87.31 -28.55
N PRO A 222 5.37 88.05 -27.56
CA PRO A 222 4.84 88.04 -26.20
C PRO A 222 3.49 88.75 -26.06
N ALA A 223 3.13 89.69 -26.94
CA ALA A 223 1.80 90.29 -26.94
C ALA A 223 0.73 89.29 -27.43
N VAL A 224 1.02 88.58 -28.53
CA VAL A 224 0.09 87.60 -29.10
C VAL A 224 -0.13 86.41 -28.18
N VAL A 225 0.92 85.90 -27.53
CA VAL A 225 0.78 84.82 -26.54
C VAL A 225 -0.09 85.25 -25.36
N ARG A 226 0.07 86.48 -24.85
CA ARG A 226 -0.79 87.01 -23.77
C ARG A 226 -2.24 87.19 -24.20
N ALA A 227 -2.46 87.67 -25.43
CA ALA A 227 -3.81 87.80 -25.98
C ALA A 227 -4.50 86.44 -26.17
N LEU A 228 -3.76 85.42 -26.63
CA LEU A 228 -4.26 84.06 -26.74
C LEU A 228 -4.52 83.43 -25.37
N GLN A 229 -3.63 83.63 -24.39
CA GLN A 229 -3.84 83.14 -23.02
C GLN A 229 -5.03 83.79 -22.31
N ALA A 230 -5.35 85.04 -22.64
CA ALA A 230 -6.52 85.75 -22.12
C ALA A 230 -7.82 85.43 -22.89
N ALA A 231 -7.74 84.70 -24.01
CA ALA A 231 -8.91 84.38 -24.81
C ALA A 231 -9.76 83.31 -24.09
N PRO A 232 -11.07 83.54 -23.90
CA PRO A 232 -11.93 82.63 -23.14
C PRO A 232 -12.02 81.23 -23.76
N VAL A 233 -11.94 81.13 -25.09
CA VAL A 233 -11.96 79.87 -25.85
C VAL A 233 -10.78 78.95 -25.47
N LEU A 234 -9.63 79.52 -25.11
CA LEU A 234 -8.44 78.75 -24.73
C LEU A 234 -8.55 78.17 -23.32
N GLU A 235 -9.34 78.77 -22.44
CA GLU A 235 -9.60 78.24 -21.10
C GLU A 235 -10.50 76.98 -21.18
N ASP A 236 -11.50 76.99 -22.05
CA ASP A 236 -12.34 75.81 -22.32
C ASP A 236 -11.52 74.65 -22.90
N VAL A 237 -10.64 74.94 -23.87
CA VAL A 237 -9.73 73.92 -24.42
C VAL A 237 -8.76 73.40 -23.35
N ARG A 238 -8.26 74.28 -22.47
CA ARG A 238 -7.34 73.89 -21.40
C ARG A 238 -8.01 73.03 -20.34
N THR A 239 -9.25 73.33 -19.97
CA THR A 239 -10.03 72.51 -19.05
C THR A 239 -10.36 71.17 -19.67
N PHE A 240 -10.75 71.13 -20.94
CA PHE A 240 -10.96 69.90 -21.70
C PHE A 240 -9.71 69.01 -21.74
N LEU A 241 -8.54 69.56 -22.11
CA LEU A 241 -7.29 68.81 -22.13
C LEU A 241 -6.90 68.29 -20.73
N ARG A 242 -7.13 69.08 -19.68
CA ARG A 242 -6.87 68.66 -18.30
C ARG A 242 -7.79 67.49 -17.89
N LEU A 243 -9.05 67.50 -18.31
CA LEU A 243 -9.98 66.41 -18.08
C LEU A 243 -9.58 65.15 -18.86
N ALA A 244 -9.20 65.30 -20.12
CA ALA A 244 -8.74 64.19 -20.95
C ALA A 244 -7.51 63.50 -20.35
N HIS A 245 -6.51 64.28 -19.90
CA HIS A 245 -5.34 63.71 -19.22
C HIS A 245 -5.71 62.97 -17.93
N LYS A 246 -6.57 63.54 -17.09
CA LYS A 246 -7.06 62.85 -15.88
C LYS A 246 -7.75 61.52 -16.20
N GLN A 247 -8.51 61.46 -17.29
CA GLN A 247 -9.18 60.22 -17.70
C GLN A 247 -8.18 59.18 -18.19
N VAL A 248 -7.18 59.58 -18.98
CA VAL A 248 -6.12 58.66 -19.44
C VAL A 248 -5.32 58.11 -18.27
N ASP A 249 -4.95 58.97 -17.31
CA ASP A 249 -4.20 58.55 -16.12
C ASP A 249 -5.04 57.62 -15.23
N ALA A 250 -6.35 57.86 -15.11
CA ALA A 250 -7.26 56.98 -14.38
C ALA A 250 -7.41 55.60 -15.05
N VAL A 251 -7.48 55.54 -16.38
CA VAL A 251 -7.54 54.28 -17.14
C VAL A 251 -6.23 53.51 -17.03
N GLN A 252 -5.08 54.19 -17.10
CA GLN A 252 -3.77 53.56 -16.92
C GLN A 252 -3.56 53.04 -15.49
N ALA A 253 -4.06 53.75 -14.47
CA ALA A 253 -4.03 53.27 -13.08
C ALA A 253 -4.91 52.03 -12.90
N ALA A 254 -6.15 52.04 -13.39
CA ALA A 254 -7.07 50.91 -13.31
C ALA A 254 -6.55 49.66 -14.05
N HIS A 255 -5.80 49.84 -15.14
CA HIS A 255 -5.21 48.73 -15.88
C HIS A 255 -4.00 48.11 -15.18
N ARG A 256 -3.29 48.86 -14.33
CA ARG A 256 -2.20 48.34 -13.49
C ARG A 256 -2.71 47.53 -12.30
N ASP A 257 -3.88 47.89 -11.76
CA ASP A 257 -4.48 47.20 -10.61
C ASP A 257 -5.18 45.89 -10.99
N THR A 258 -5.59 45.71 -12.25
CA THR A 258 -6.23 44.48 -12.77
C THR A 258 -5.25 43.41 -13.27
N ALA A 259 -3.95 43.69 -13.29
CA ALA A 259 -2.90 42.74 -13.68
C ALA A 259 -2.23 42.04 -12.48
N LEU A 260 -2.76 42.22 -11.26
CA LEU A 260 -2.20 41.71 -10.01
C LEU A 260 -3.10 40.74 -9.22
N ASP A 261 -4.23 40.33 -9.80
CA ASP A 261 -5.04 39.17 -9.34
C ASP A 261 -5.00 38.05 -10.39
#